data_AF-A0A6L8G8B5-F1
#
_entry.id   AF-A0A6L8G8B5-F1
#
_cell.length_a   1.000
_cell.length_b   1.000
_cell.length_c   1.000
_cell.angle_alpha   90.00
_cell.angle_beta   90.00
_cell.angle_gamma   90.00
#
_symmetry.space_group_name_H-M   'P 1'
#
loop_
_entity.id
_entity.type
_entity.pdbx_description
1 polymer ?
#
loop_
_entity_poly.entity_id
_entity_poly.type
_entity_poly.pdbx_seq_one_letter_code
_entity_poly.pdbx_strand_id
1 'polypeptide(L)'
;MRAKAEAAGLPAATLLREALGLTEARRRKPVPRVDPAQVLAVGRIDGNLNKIARWLNRAMLVGRTDLDSLTVARRQLVIERQLAQLIEEARRC
;
A
#
# COMPACT_ATOMS: atom_id res chain seq x y z
N MET A 1 -10.93 -36.50 -10.19
CA MET A 1 -10.99 -35.19 -9.48
C MET A 1 -9.62 -34.70 -9.01
N ARG A 2 -8.77 -35.51 -8.34
CA ARG A 2 -7.45 -35.06 -7.86
C ARG A 2 -6.51 -34.52 -8.97
N ALA A 3 -6.39 -35.22 -10.09
CA ALA A 3 -5.57 -34.76 -11.22
C ALA A 3 -6.02 -33.39 -11.80
N LYS A 4 -7.34 -33.11 -11.81
CA LYS A 4 -7.89 -31.81 -12.23
C LYS A 4 -7.56 -30.70 -11.21
N ALA A 5 -7.55 -31.04 -9.94
CA ALA A 5 -7.23 -30.12 -8.85
C ALA A 5 -5.74 -29.69 -8.89
N GLU A 6 -4.84 -30.64 -9.10
CA GLU A 6 -3.40 -30.37 -9.29
C GLU A 6 -3.14 -29.48 -10.51
N ALA A 7 -3.74 -29.82 -11.66
CA ALA A 7 -3.59 -29.01 -12.87
C ALA A 7 -4.10 -27.57 -12.70
N ALA A 8 -5.17 -27.38 -11.92
CA ALA A 8 -5.72 -26.06 -11.61
C ALA A 8 -4.96 -25.31 -10.51
N GLY A 9 -4.03 -25.97 -9.80
CA GLY A 9 -3.34 -25.41 -8.63
C GLY A 9 -4.31 -25.08 -7.48
N LEU A 10 -5.39 -25.85 -7.35
CA LEU A 10 -6.47 -25.65 -6.39
C LEU A 10 -6.69 -26.92 -5.56
N PRO A 11 -7.08 -26.80 -4.27
CA PRO A 11 -7.50 -27.96 -3.50
C PRO A 11 -8.69 -28.67 -4.16
N ALA A 12 -8.71 -30.01 -4.12
CA ALA A 12 -9.83 -30.79 -4.69
C ALA A 12 -11.18 -30.43 -4.07
N ALA A 13 -11.18 -30.02 -2.80
CA ALA A 13 -12.37 -29.53 -2.11
C ALA A 13 -12.93 -28.23 -2.73
N THR A 14 -12.07 -27.37 -3.27
CA THR A 14 -12.48 -26.13 -3.95
C THR A 14 -13.20 -26.44 -5.26
N LEU A 15 -12.66 -27.35 -6.07
CA LEU A 15 -13.34 -27.81 -7.30
C LEU A 15 -14.64 -28.56 -7.00
N LEU A 16 -14.72 -29.29 -5.88
CA LEU A 16 -15.95 -29.95 -5.47
C LEU A 16 -17.03 -28.93 -5.08
N ARG A 17 -16.69 -27.90 -4.32
CA ARG A 17 -17.63 -26.83 -3.96
C ARG A 17 -18.11 -26.05 -5.18
N GLU A 18 -17.23 -25.85 -6.16
CA GLU A 18 -17.61 -25.25 -7.45
C GLU A 18 -18.54 -26.13 -8.26
N ALA A 19 -18.27 -27.43 -8.37
CA ALA A 19 -19.15 -28.37 -9.04
C ALA A 19 -20.55 -28.47 -8.40
N LEU A 20 -20.64 -28.16 -7.10
CA LEU A 20 -21.89 -28.06 -6.34
C LEU A 20 -22.54 -26.66 -6.40
N GLY A 21 -21.95 -25.71 -7.12
CA GLY A 21 -22.46 -24.33 -7.26
C GLY A 21 -22.33 -23.48 -5.98
N LEU A 22 -21.54 -23.91 -5.00
CA LEU A 22 -21.42 -23.24 -3.70
C LEU A 22 -20.44 -22.07 -3.73
N THR A 23 -19.40 -22.15 -4.56
CA THR A 23 -18.34 -21.13 -4.66
C THR A 23 -17.65 -21.20 -6.02
N GLU A 24 -17.32 -20.07 -6.63
CA GLU A 24 -16.46 -20.04 -7.84
C GLU A 24 -15.00 -20.38 -7.47
N ALA A 25 -14.38 -21.31 -8.20
CA ALA A 25 -13.02 -21.73 -7.90
C ALA A 25 -12.00 -20.75 -8.52
N ARG A 26 -11.68 -19.70 -7.78
CA ARG A 26 -10.66 -18.73 -8.20
C ARG A 26 -9.32 -18.99 -7.54
N ARG A 27 -8.26 -19.11 -8.36
CA ARG A 27 -6.88 -19.06 -7.84
C ARG A 27 -6.62 -17.66 -7.27
N ARG A 28 -6.32 -17.59 -5.97
CA ARG A 28 -5.90 -16.33 -5.34
C ARG A 28 -4.63 -15.85 -6.03
N LYS A 29 -4.59 -14.58 -6.43
CA LYS A 29 -3.35 -13.98 -6.92
C LYS A 29 -2.29 -14.11 -5.83
N PRO A 30 -1.07 -14.57 -6.15
CA PRO A 30 0.01 -14.58 -5.18
C PRO A 30 0.19 -13.14 -4.66
N VAL A 31 0.39 -13.01 -3.35
CA VAL A 31 0.73 -11.72 -2.76
C VAL A 31 2.06 -11.29 -3.37
N PRO A 32 2.18 -10.03 -3.86
CA PRO A 32 3.46 -9.52 -4.33
C PRO A 32 4.55 -9.75 -3.27
N ARG A 33 5.69 -10.30 -3.68
CA ARG A 33 6.85 -10.41 -2.80
C ARG A 33 7.49 -9.03 -2.74
N VAL A 34 7.16 -8.27 -1.71
CA VAL A 34 7.75 -6.95 -1.43
C VAL A 34 8.50 -7.05 -0.11
N ASP A 35 9.64 -6.36 0.00
CA ASP A 35 10.37 -6.26 1.25
C ASP A 35 9.49 -5.54 2.30
N PRO A 36 9.18 -6.18 3.45
CA PRO A 36 8.40 -5.56 4.51
C PRO A 36 8.98 -4.24 5.03
N ALA A 37 10.32 -4.08 5.00
CA ALA A 37 10.96 -2.84 5.43
C ALA A 37 10.58 -1.67 4.51
N GLN A 38 10.51 -1.92 3.19
CA GLN A 38 10.07 -0.93 2.21
C GLN A 38 8.61 -0.54 2.43
N VAL A 39 7.72 -1.51 2.70
CA VAL A 39 6.30 -1.24 2.99
C VAL A 39 6.14 -0.36 4.23
N LEU A 40 6.89 -0.65 5.30
CA LEU A 40 6.86 0.14 6.52
C LEU A 40 7.37 1.57 6.31
N ALA A 41 8.44 1.73 5.53
CA ALA A 41 9.01 3.04 5.22
C ALA A 41 8.07 3.90 4.37
N VAL A 42 7.40 3.31 3.36
CA VAL A 42 6.33 3.99 2.60
C VAL A 42 5.18 4.39 3.53
N GLY A 43 4.71 3.49 4.38
CA GLY A 43 3.63 3.81 5.34
C GLY A 43 3.98 4.95 6.29
N ARG A 44 5.26 5.09 6.69
CA ARG A 44 5.74 6.21 7.50
C ARG A 44 5.71 7.53 6.72
N ILE A 45 6.09 7.51 5.45
CA ILE A 45 6.02 8.67 4.55
C ILE A 45 4.56 9.13 4.40
N ASP A 46 3.65 8.21 4.09
CA ASP A 46 2.22 8.49 3.96
C ASP A 46 1.63 9.06 5.26
N GLY A 47 2.01 8.48 6.40
CA GLY A 47 1.58 8.97 7.71
C GLY A 47 2.03 10.40 8.00
N ASN A 48 3.23 10.79 7.58
CA ASN A 48 3.74 12.15 7.72
C ASN A 48 3.00 13.13 6.80
N LEU A 49 2.80 12.74 5.53
CA LEU A 49 2.05 13.53 4.57
C LEU A 49 0.61 13.77 5.05
N ASN A 50 -0.07 12.73 5.55
CA ASN A 50 -1.41 12.85 6.08
C ASN A 50 -1.49 13.74 7.33
N LYS A 51 -0.43 13.83 8.15
CA LYS A 51 -0.39 14.78 9.27
C LYS A 51 -0.31 16.23 8.76
N ILE A 52 0.50 16.50 7.74
CA ILE A 52 0.61 17.82 7.11
C ILE A 52 -0.73 18.22 6.49
N ALA A 53 -1.32 17.33 5.68
CA ALA A 53 -2.61 17.57 5.04
C ALA A 53 -3.73 17.84 6.07
N ARG A 54 -3.83 17.04 7.13
CA ARG A 54 -4.83 17.26 8.18
C ARG A 54 -4.63 18.59 8.91
N TRP A 55 -3.38 18.97 9.18
CA TRP A 55 -3.07 20.24 9.81
C TRP A 55 -3.46 21.43 8.90
N LEU A 56 -3.10 21.37 7.61
CA LEU A 56 -3.46 22.39 6.62
C LEU A 56 -4.98 22.53 6.49
N ASN A 57 -5.69 21.40 6.31
CA ASN A 57 -7.14 21.39 6.18
C ASN A 57 -7.83 21.98 7.41
N ARG A 58 -7.37 21.64 8.61
CA ARG A 58 -7.92 22.21 9.85
C ARG A 58 -7.66 23.71 9.94
N ALA A 59 -6.49 24.18 9.53
CA ALA A 59 -6.18 25.59 9.56
C ALA A 59 -7.01 26.39 8.54
N MET A 60 -7.20 25.84 7.33
CA MET A 60 -8.11 26.41 6.33
C MET A 60 -9.56 26.46 6.82
N LEU A 61 -10.03 25.41 7.48
CA LEU A 61 -11.40 25.32 8.01
C LEU A 61 -11.72 26.46 9.01
N VAL A 62 -10.74 26.86 9.81
CA VAL A 62 -10.91 27.96 10.79
C VAL A 62 -10.49 29.33 10.23
N GLY A 63 -10.29 29.44 8.91
CA GLY A 63 -9.95 30.69 8.23
C GLY A 63 -8.55 31.23 8.56
N ARG A 64 -7.64 30.35 9.00
CA ARG A 64 -6.30 30.75 9.41
C ARG A 64 -5.45 31.14 8.19
N THR A 65 -4.91 32.36 8.18
CA THR A 65 -4.09 32.89 7.07
C THR A 65 -2.60 32.99 7.41
N ASP A 66 -2.22 32.89 8.69
CA ASP A 66 -0.83 32.94 9.20
C ASP A 66 -0.12 31.57 9.13
N LEU A 67 -0.28 30.84 8.03
CA LEU A 67 0.41 29.57 7.86
C LEU A 67 1.89 29.80 7.58
N ASP A 68 2.76 29.18 8.39
CA ASP A 68 4.19 29.10 8.13
C ASP A 68 4.46 28.19 6.92
N SER A 69 4.28 28.77 5.74
CA SER A 69 4.44 28.11 4.43
C SER A 69 5.87 27.59 4.23
N LEU A 70 6.87 28.27 4.80
CA LEU A 70 8.26 27.83 4.77
C LEU A 70 8.45 26.54 5.56
N THR A 71 7.82 26.41 6.74
CA THR A 71 7.85 25.18 7.51
C THR A 71 7.13 24.03 6.81
N VAL A 72 6.01 24.30 6.14
CA VAL A 72 5.32 23.29 5.32
C VAL A 72 6.20 22.82 4.16
N ALA A 73 6.76 23.76 3.40
CA ALA A 73 7.67 23.46 2.28
C ALA A 73 8.91 22.68 2.74
N ARG A 74 9.49 23.03 3.89
CA ARG A 74 10.62 22.29 4.47
C ARG A 74 10.26 20.85 4.80
N ARG A 75 9.09 20.61 5.39
CA ARG A 75 8.60 19.25 5.71
C ARG A 75 8.32 18.45 4.45
N GLN A 76 7.76 19.09 3.42
CA GLN A 76 7.52 18.47 2.11
C GLN A 76 8.84 18.03 1.46
N LEU A 77 9.86 18.89 1.45
CA LEU A 77 11.18 18.57 0.91
C LEU A 77 11.83 17.38 1.64
N VAL A 78 11.66 17.27 2.96
CA VAL A 78 12.17 16.12 3.73
C VAL A 78 11.48 14.83 3.29
N ILE A 79 10.16 14.85 3.10
CA ILE A 79 9.40 13.70 2.62
C ILE A 79 9.85 13.27 1.21
N GLU A 80 10.03 14.22 0.30
CA GLU A 80 10.48 13.96 -1.07
C GLU A 80 11.88 13.32 -1.09
N ARG A 81 12.79 13.79 -0.24
CA ARG A 81 14.13 13.20 -0.11
C ARG A 81 14.09 11.77 0.44
N GLN A 82 13.27 11.51 1.46
CA GLN A 82 13.09 10.17 2.01
C GLN A 82 12.50 9.21 0.98
N LEU A 83 11.53 9.68 0.19
CA LEU A 83 10.94 8.90 -0.89
C LEU A 83 11.96 8.59 -2.00
N ALA A 84 12.78 9.58 -2.39
CA ALA A 84 13.82 9.38 -3.39
C ALA A 84 14.86 8.34 -2.94
N GLN A 85 15.25 8.35 -1.65
CA GLN A 85 16.14 7.34 -1.08
C GLN A 85 15.52 5.94 -1.14
N LEU A 86 14.25 5.81 -0.76
CA LEU A 86 13.55 4.52 -0.79
C LEU A 86 13.40 3.96 -2.21
N ILE A 87 13.09 4.82 -3.19
CA ILE A 87 13.03 4.41 -4.60
C ILE A 87 14.39 3.91 -5.09
N GLU A 88 15.46 4.60 -4.70
CA GLU A 88 16.82 4.23 -5.07
C GLU A 88 17.25 2.90 -4.42
N GLU A 89 16.93 2.68 -3.14
CA GLU A 89 17.16 1.40 -2.47
C GLU A 89 16.40 0.26 -3.15
N ALA A 90 15.12 0.48 -3.50
CA ALA A 90 14.30 -0.52 -4.17
C ALA A 90 14.79 -0.88 -5.58
N ARG A 91 15.52 0.01 -6.26
CA ARG A 91 16.14 -0.28 -7.58
C ARG A 91 17.40 -1.13 -7.49
N ARG A 92 18.06 -1.18 -6.33
CA ARG A 92 19.29 -1.96 -6.12
C ARG A 92 19.02 -3.40 -5.67
N CYS A 93 17.75 -3.72 -5.37
CA CYS A 93 17.28 -5.06 -5.02
C CYS A 93 16.74 -5.80 -6.25
#